data_AF-A0A0F9P1D2-F1
#
_entry.id   AF-A0A0F9P1D2-F1
#
_cell.length_a   1.000
_cell.length_b   1.000
_cell.length_c   1.000
_cell.angle_alpha   90.00
_cell.angle_beta   90.00
_cell.angle_gamma   90.00
#
_symmetry.space_group_name_H-M   'P 1'
#
loop_
_entity.id
_entity.type
_entity.pdbx_description
1 polymer ?
#
loop_
_entity_poly.entity_id
_entity_poly.type
_entity_poly.pdbx_seq_one_letter_code
_entity_poly.pdbx_strand_id
1 'polypeptide(L)'
;MTASFPIAVPTTPDLRGDIADNIANFLSADINASVTTIPVDDTTGFPSAGVASIQRIGGTGLIEVFSYTGKTANSFTGVTRNFNGAGADPYSEDDIVHLYWVADHHNRHVEETIAVAQNVTNRFGLGTNIVVPAGLTFAIQRTSNQLVFGTTNTITLNMAVPSASRVYTAPDVGGDADFILTAGAQEISGAKTFQSSKLLLQEASGVDVATIAVAALAASRIYTVPDSGAAASFVMTEGNQTINGTKTFTGLSFVNLDLGSSGVAGSLDIFPTTAVKGKLNFVAADSAGDTITTITNASQAGARTYTIPDAGASASFVMTAGAQSIAGIKTFTGQLIGKGTATNDSPAAGDIGEVIESYQARINLPATGVFGDLTSIALTAGNWVIDMVADCNCPATVTEFDFGISTTAGDDSTGLLIGDSLVSPRRTYAVGNRDAYAIPGFEVKLAGSTTYFLKYRAAYGSTAPQSSGRLTATRIR
;
A
#
# COMPACT_ATOMS: atom_id res chain seq x y z
N MET A 1 77.16 -1.45 14.65
CA MET A 1 76.91 -2.83 14.20
C MET A 1 75.72 -3.35 14.98
N THR A 2 74.62 -3.65 14.30
CA THR A 2 73.45 -4.29 14.92
C THR A 2 73.87 -5.67 15.40
N ALA A 3 73.77 -5.90 16.71
CA ALA A 3 74.02 -7.21 17.29
C ALA A 3 73.00 -8.20 16.72
N SER A 4 73.49 -9.15 15.93
CA SER A 4 72.71 -10.30 15.50
C SER A 4 72.75 -11.31 16.64
N PHE A 5 71.64 -11.47 17.35
CA PHE A 5 71.50 -12.52 18.35
C PHE A 5 71.41 -13.89 17.65
N PRO A 6 72.11 -14.94 18.15
CA PRO A 6 72.05 -16.27 17.56
C PRO A 6 70.66 -16.90 17.78
N ILE A 7 70.15 -17.54 16.73
CA ILE A 7 68.78 -18.09 16.67
C ILE A 7 68.59 -19.42 17.43
N ALA A 8 69.67 -19.98 17.99
CA ALA A 8 69.66 -21.17 18.84
C ALA A 8 70.90 -21.21 19.75
N VAL A 9 70.76 -21.83 20.92
CA VAL A 9 71.83 -22.05 21.90
C VAL A 9 72.68 -23.25 21.48
N PRO A 10 74.03 -23.16 21.46
CA PRO A 10 74.89 -24.32 21.24
C PRO A 10 74.70 -25.36 22.35
N THR A 11 74.34 -26.59 22.00
CA THR A 11 74.18 -27.71 22.94
C THR A 11 75.45 -28.54 23.11
N THR A 12 76.61 -28.05 22.64
CA THR A 12 77.89 -28.75 22.75
C THR A 12 78.50 -28.58 24.14
N PRO A 13 79.05 -29.63 24.77
CA PRO A 13 79.46 -29.62 26.19
C PRO A 13 80.71 -28.78 26.53
N ASP A 14 81.11 -27.83 25.70
CA ASP A 14 82.46 -27.22 25.74
C ASP A 14 82.59 -26.03 26.69
N LEU A 15 81.79 -26.00 27.75
CA LEU A 15 81.80 -24.95 28.74
C LEU A 15 81.69 -25.55 30.14
N ARG A 16 82.47 -26.60 30.40
CA ARG A 16 82.71 -27.10 31.75
C ARG A 16 84.21 -27.25 31.96
N GLY A 17 84.78 -26.27 32.63
CA GLY A 17 85.98 -26.46 33.42
C GLY A 17 85.68 -25.88 34.78
N ASP A 18 85.29 -26.75 35.72
CA ASP A 18 85.06 -26.43 37.12
C ASP A 18 86.25 -25.64 37.67
N ILE A 19 86.01 -24.51 38.34
CA ILE A 19 87.09 -23.86 39.10
C ILE A 19 86.63 -23.33 40.45
N ALA A 20 87.17 -23.99 41.48
CA ALA A 20 87.17 -23.60 42.89
C ALA A 20 88.64 -23.54 43.39
N ASP A 21 88.84 -22.57 44.31
CA ASP A 21 90.01 -21.78 44.73
C ASP A 21 91.40 -21.85 44.07
N ASN A 22 91.95 -20.64 43.81
CA ASN A 22 93.26 -20.35 43.26
C ASN A 22 94.39 -21.03 44.06
N ILE A 23 94.77 -22.24 43.64
CA ILE A 23 96.01 -22.85 44.11
C ILE A 23 97.15 -22.10 43.44
N ALA A 24 97.71 -21.16 44.20
CA ALA A 24 98.95 -20.48 43.88
C ALA A 24 100.10 -21.21 44.54
N ASN A 25 101.18 -21.34 43.80
CA ASN A 25 102.41 -21.91 44.29
C ASN A 25 103.59 -21.11 43.71
N PHE A 26 104.80 -21.36 44.17
CA PHE A 26 105.99 -20.64 43.76
C PHE A 26 106.99 -21.59 43.11
N LEU A 27 107.82 -21.07 42.21
CA LEU A 27 108.94 -21.80 41.66
C LEU A 27 109.94 -22.10 42.78
N SER A 28 110.34 -23.36 42.93
CA SER A 28 111.33 -23.77 43.92
C SER A 28 112.78 -23.72 43.40
N ALA A 29 112.98 -23.24 42.17
CA ALA A 29 114.28 -22.93 41.58
C ALA A 29 114.12 -22.09 40.30
N ASP A 30 115.21 -21.40 39.91
CA ASP A 30 115.32 -20.73 38.61
C ASP A 30 115.09 -21.71 37.45
N ILE A 31 114.34 -21.27 36.45
CA ILE A 31 114.08 -22.01 35.21
C ILE A 31 114.38 -21.17 33.98
N ASN A 32 114.71 -21.84 32.88
CA ASN A 32 114.91 -21.20 31.57
C ASN A 32 113.97 -21.77 30.51
N ALA A 33 114.02 -21.19 29.31
CA ALA A 33 113.16 -21.52 28.17
C ALA A 33 113.19 -22.99 27.73
N SER A 34 114.26 -23.73 28.05
CA SER A 34 114.50 -25.10 27.59
C SER A 34 114.09 -26.18 28.58
N VAL A 35 113.63 -25.81 29.78
CA VAL A 35 113.26 -26.80 30.79
C VAL A 35 112.01 -27.56 30.37
N THR A 36 112.05 -28.88 30.54
CA THR A 36 110.90 -29.78 30.34
C THR A 36 110.27 -30.23 31.66
N THR A 37 110.81 -29.72 32.78
CA THR A 37 110.27 -29.89 34.13
C THR A 37 110.37 -28.55 34.83
N ILE A 38 109.27 -28.10 35.43
CA ILE A 38 109.21 -26.86 36.20
C ILE A 38 109.10 -27.23 37.68
N PRO A 39 110.13 -26.92 38.49
CA PRO A 39 110.11 -27.19 39.92
C PRO A 39 109.27 -26.13 40.63
N VAL A 40 108.46 -26.59 41.58
CA VAL A 40 107.60 -25.72 42.39
C VAL A 40 107.57 -26.20 43.84
N ASP A 41 107.15 -25.38 44.80
CA ASP A 41 107.20 -25.79 46.22
C ASP A 41 106.20 -26.92 46.52
N ASP A 42 104.93 -26.75 46.13
CA ASP A 42 103.89 -27.76 46.30
C ASP A 42 102.86 -27.85 45.16
N THR A 43 102.80 -28.97 44.44
CA THR A 43 101.78 -29.14 43.38
C THR A 43 100.41 -29.55 43.92
N THR A 44 100.21 -29.60 45.24
CA THR A 44 98.93 -29.94 45.87
C THR A 44 97.85 -28.95 45.45
N GLY A 45 96.71 -29.47 44.96
CA GLY A 45 95.62 -28.68 44.40
C GLY A 45 95.67 -28.50 42.88
N PHE A 46 96.85 -28.49 42.26
CA PHE A 46 96.92 -28.49 40.79
C PHE A 46 96.45 -29.82 40.20
N PRO A 47 95.82 -29.86 39.00
CA PRO A 47 95.50 -31.12 38.33
C PRO A 47 96.79 -31.86 37.91
N SER A 48 96.75 -33.20 37.74
CA SER A 48 97.92 -34.05 37.43
C SER A 48 98.57 -33.80 36.06
N ALA A 49 97.81 -33.20 35.15
CA ALA A 49 98.24 -32.59 33.89
C ALA A 49 97.30 -31.39 33.64
N GLY A 50 97.76 -30.34 32.95
CA GLY A 50 96.93 -29.16 32.75
C GLY A 50 97.69 -27.97 32.19
N VAL A 51 97.04 -26.80 32.29
CA VAL A 51 97.60 -25.52 31.88
C VAL A 51 97.70 -24.64 33.11
N ALA A 52 98.89 -24.15 33.36
CA ALA A 52 99.17 -23.19 34.41
C ALA A 52 99.92 -22.02 33.81
N SER A 53 100.02 -20.95 34.58
CA SER A 53 100.68 -19.74 34.18
C SER A 53 101.74 -19.40 35.20
N ILE A 54 102.87 -18.88 34.73
CA ILE A 54 103.97 -18.42 35.57
C ILE A 54 104.09 -16.93 35.36
N GLN A 55 104.22 -16.22 36.48
CA GLN A 55 104.34 -14.79 36.51
C GLN A 55 105.52 -14.40 37.40
N ARG A 56 106.33 -13.45 36.92
CA ARG A 56 107.41 -12.89 37.71
C ARG A 56 106.89 -12.17 38.95
N ILE A 57 107.44 -12.45 40.13
CA ILE A 57 107.11 -11.70 41.35
C ILE A 57 107.56 -10.25 41.19
N GLY A 58 106.64 -9.31 41.39
CA GLY A 58 106.91 -7.86 41.32
C GLY A 58 107.15 -7.30 39.91
N GLY A 59 107.11 -8.13 38.86
CA GLY A 59 107.31 -7.70 37.47
C GLY A 59 106.01 -7.42 36.72
N THR A 60 105.95 -6.30 36.00
CA THR A 60 104.89 -6.03 35.03
C THR A 60 105.32 -6.47 33.64
N GLY A 61 104.80 -7.59 33.11
CA GLY A 61 104.69 -7.65 31.65
C GLY A 61 104.56 -8.98 30.93
N LEU A 62 104.89 -10.14 31.49
CA LEU A 62 104.77 -11.40 30.74
C LEU A 62 104.37 -12.55 31.67
N ILE A 63 103.10 -12.92 31.58
CA ILE A 63 102.59 -14.16 32.14
C ILE A 63 102.81 -15.22 31.06
N GLU A 64 103.69 -16.17 31.33
CA GLU A 64 103.85 -17.31 30.43
C GLU A 64 102.85 -18.37 30.83
N VAL A 65 102.03 -18.78 29.87
CA VAL A 65 101.17 -19.96 30.04
C VAL A 65 101.91 -21.17 29.52
N PHE A 66 102.04 -22.19 30.36
CA PHE A 66 102.68 -23.45 30.03
C PHE A 66 101.71 -24.61 30.25
N SER A 67 101.92 -25.69 29.52
CA SER A 67 101.21 -26.95 29.74
C SER A 67 102.15 -28.00 30.31
N TYR A 68 101.62 -28.91 31.09
CA TYR A 68 102.40 -30.00 31.69
C TYR A 68 101.62 -31.32 31.61
N THR A 69 102.35 -32.42 31.41
CA THR A 69 101.75 -33.75 31.18
C THR A 69 101.88 -34.69 32.38
N GLY A 70 102.66 -34.29 33.39
CA GLY A 70 102.73 -34.96 34.67
C GLY A 70 103.12 -34.00 35.80
N LYS A 71 103.08 -34.49 37.03
CA LYS A 71 103.62 -33.78 38.19
C LYS A 71 104.21 -34.74 39.22
N THR A 72 105.22 -34.29 39.95
CA THR A 72 105.61 -34.85 41.25
C THR A 72 105.02 -33.99 42.36
N ALA A 73 105.32 -34.28 43.63
CA ALA A 73 104.89 -33.44 44.74
C ALA A 73 105.36 -31.96 44.61
N ASN A 74 106.49 -31.74 43.93
CA ASN A 74 107.20 -30.46 43.89
C ASN A 74 107.72 -30.10 42.48
N SER A 75 107.13 -30.66 41.43
CA SER A 75 107.45 -30.25 40.06
C SER A 75 106.34 -30.61 39.09
N PHE A 76 106.18 -29.82 38.05
CA PHE A 76 105.44 -30.18 36.86
C PHE A 76 106.40 -30.79 35.85
N THR A 77 106.11 -31.98 35.34
CA THR A 77 106.96 -32.74 34.42
C THR A 77 106.34 -32.83 33.03
N GLY A 78 107.19 -33.09 32.02
CA GLY A 78 106.74 -33.12 30.63
C GLY A 78 106.13 -31.79 30.19
N VAL A 79 106.72 -30.70 30.69
CA VAL A 79 106.30 -29.34 30.46
C VAL A 79 106.62 -28.92 29.04
N THR A 80 105.61 -28.39 28.36
CA THR A 80 105.78 -27.61 27.13
C THR A 80 105.61 -26.14 27.50
N ARG A 81 106.72 -25.41 27.42
CA ARG A 81 106.80 -23.97 27.64
C ARG A 81 106.09 -23.21 26.52
N ASN A 82 105.67 -21.98 26.81
CA ASN A 82 104.97 -21.10 25.88
C ASN A 82 103.77 -21.76 25.18
N PHE A 83 102.98 -22.49 25.95
CA PHE A 83 101.80 -23.17 25.44
C PHE A 83 100.77 -22.17 24.85
N ASN A 84 100.67 -20.98 25.44
CA ASN A 84 99.84 -19.89 24.90
C ASN A 84 100.33 -18.52 25.40
N GLY A 85 101.15 -17.81 24.61
CA GLY A 85 101.64 -16.48 25.01
C GLY A 85 102.96 -16.06 24.35
N ALA A 86 103.63 -15.11 25.00
CA ALA A 86 104.85 -14.47 24.51
C ALA A 86 106.11 -15.18 25.04
N GLY A 87 106.58 -16.17 24.29
CA GLY A 87 107.91 -16.78 24.44
C GLY A 87 108.09 -17.63 25.69
N ALA A 88 108.94 -18.65 25.60
CA ALA A 88 109.38 -19.39 26.79
C ALA A 88 110.46 -18.54 27.47
N ASP A 89 110.12 -17.88 28.56
CA ASP A 89 110.98 -16.90 29.22
C ASP A 89 111.74 -17.54 30.40
N PRO A 90 112.92 -17.03 30.80
CA PRO A 90 113.49 -17.41 32.08
C PRO A 90 112.68 -16.80 33.24
N TYR A 91 112.40 -17.63 34.25
CA TYR A 91 111.73 -17.23 35.50
C TYR A 91 112.64 -17.61 36.67
N SER A 92 112.63 -16.80 37.71
CA SER A 92 113.47 -17.00 38.89
C SER A 92 112.74 -17.81 39.95
N GLU A 93 113.49 -18.41 40.87
CA GLU A 93 112.95 -18.95 42.12
C GLU A 93 112.01 -17.93 42.78
N ASP A 94 111.00 -18.44 43.47
CA ASP A 94 109.87 -17.73 44.03
C ASP A 94 108.89 -17.11 43.01
N ASP A 95 109.12 -17.17 41.70
CA ASP A 95 108.11 -16.68 40.75
C ASP A 95 106.80 -17.48 40.85
N ILE A 96 105.67 -16.79 40.72
CA ILE A 96 104.36 -17.34 41.05
C ILE A 96 103.83 -18.22 39.91
N VAL A 97 103.37 -19.41 40.28
CA VAL A 97 102.64 -20.33 39.42
C VAL A 97 101.16 -20.35 39.82
N HIS A 98 100.27 -20.00 38.88
CA HIS A 98 98.83 -19.99 39.05
C HIS A 98 98.14 -20.93 38.06
N LEU A 99 97.07 -21.59 38.51
CA LEU A 99 96.11 -22.22 37.59
C LEU A 99 95.34 -21.14 36.81
N TYR A 100 95.07 -21.31 35.51
CA TYR A 100 94.49 -20.27 34.65
C TYR A 100 92.95 -20.37 34.49
N TRP A 101 92.17 -19.31 34.80
CA TRP A 101 90.72 -19.39 35.11
C TRP A 101 89.76 -18.45 34.32
N VAL A 102 88.99 -18.94 33.33
CA VAL A 102 87.97 -18.12 32.60
C VAL A 102 86.60 -18.83 32.43
N ALA A 103 86.48 -20.11 32.75
CA ALA A 103 85.29 -20.90 32.35
C ALA A 103 84.15 -20.91 33.40
N ASP A 104 84.39 -21.31 34.65
CA ASP A 104 83.29 -21.68 35.57
C ASP A 104 82.33 -20.55 35.97
N HIS A 105 82.85 -19.36 36.28
CA HIS A 105 82.01 -18.22 36.66
C HIS A 105 81.18 -17.68 35.47
N HIS A 106 81.69 -17.80 34.25
CA HIS A 106 80.89 -17.51 33.05
C HIS A 106 79.74 -18.50 32.90
N ASN A 107 79.96 -19.78 33.21
CA ASN A 107 78.95 -20.82 33.02
C ASN A 107 77.75 -20.64 33.96
N ARG A 108 77.99 -20.28 35.22
CA ARG A 108 76.93 -20.07 36.21
C ARG A 108 76.07 -18.82 35.92
N HIS A 109 76.70 -17.74 35.48
CA HIS A 109 75.99 -16.51 35.10
C HIS A 109 75.16 -16.72 33.82
N VAL A 110 75.63 -17.59 32.93
CA VAL A 110 74.91 -18.02 31.74
C VAL A 110 73.66 -18.83 32.13
N GLU A 111 73.74 -19.76 33.09
CA GLU A 111 72.59 -20.55 33.55
C GLU A 111 71.48 -19.70 34.19
N GLU A 112 71.83 -18.72 35.03
CA GLU A 112 70.85 -17.82 35.65
C GLU A 112 70.20 -16.88 34.61
N THR A 113 70.98 -16.39 33.65
CA THR A 113 70.47 -15.60 32.51
C THR A 113 69.53 -16.44 31.63
N ILE A 114 69.86 -17.72 31.43
CA ILE A 114 69.03 -18.69 30.71
C ILE A 114 67.69 -18.89 31.45
N ALA A 115 67.70 -19.13 32.77
CA ALA A 115 66.48 -19.37 33.54
C ALA A 115 65.57 -18.14 33.62
N VAL A 116 66.14 -16.94 33.77
CA VAL A 116 65.40 -15.66 33.80
C VAL A 116 64.80 -15.36 32.43
N ALA A 117 65.53 -15.59 31.33
CA ALA A 117 64.99 -15.51 29.97
C ALA A 117 63.85 -16.52 29.75
N GLN A 118 63.99 -17.74 30.26
CA GLN A 118 62.94 -18.76 30.17
C GLN A 118 61.66 -18.34 30.91
N ASN A 119 61.77 -17.78 32.11
CA ASN A 119 60.60 -17.45 32.95
C ASN A 119 59.80 -16.24 32.40
N VAL A 120 60.50 -15.22 31.88
CA VAL A 120 59.90 -14.04 31.24
C VAL A 120 59.24 -14.40 29.90
N THR A 121 59.86 -15.30 29.15
CA THR A 121 59.30 -15.87 27.91
C THR A 121 58.02 -16.65 28.20
N ASN A 122 57.95 -17.38 29.32
CA ASN A 122 56.85 -18.31 29.58
C ASN A 122 55.60 -17.67 30.21
N ARG A 123 55.72 -16.57 30.97
CA ARG A 123 54.62 -16.08 31.82
C ARG A 123 53.92 -14.80 31.37
N PHE A 124 54.59 -13.94 30.61
CA PHE A 124 54.01 -12.65 30.24
C PHE A 124 53.94 -12.46 28.74
N GLY A 125 55.02 -12.79 28.04
CA GLY A 125 55.46 -11.84 27.03
C GLY A 125 55.47 -10.42 27.63
N LEU A 126 56.42 -10.08 28.49
CA LEU A 126 56.76 -8.71 28.97
C LEU A 126 55.61 -7.65 29.05
N GLY A 127 54.47 -7.92 29.71
CA GLY A 127 53.27 -7.08 29.61
C GLY A 127 53.01 -6.11 30.77
N THR A 128 53.15 -4.81 30.53
CA THR A 128 52.02 -3.89 30.73
C THR A 128 51.56 -3.52 29.34
N ASN A 129 50.44 -4.12 28.92
CA ASN A 129 50.07 -4.37 27.53
C ASN A 129 51.06 -5.31 26.82
N ILE A 130 50.53 -6.26 26.05
CA ILE A 130 51.27 -6.73 24.88
C ILE A 130 51.18 -5.58 23.89
N VAL A 131 52.06 -4.58 24.06
CA VAL A 131 52.27 -3.57 23.02
C VAL A 131 52.98 -4.32 21.92
N VAL A 132 52.22 -4.73 20.91
CA VAL A 132 52.79 -5.21 19.68
C VAL A 132 53.42 -3.99 19.01
N PRO A 133 54.77 -3.88 18.97
CA PRO A 133 55.42 -2.75 18.31
C PRO A 133 54.90 -2.62 16.87
N ALA A 134 54.84 -1.39 16.35
CA ALA A 134 54.39 -1.17 14.98
C ALA A 134 55.11 -2.12 14.00
N GLY A 135 54.34 -2.96 13.30
CA GLY A 135 54.86 -3.96 12.36
C GLY A 135 54.87 -5.43 12.84
N LEU A 136 54.43 -5.73 14.07
CA LEU A 136 54.29 -7.11 14.58
C LEU A 136 52.81 -7.53 14.71
N THR A 137 52.54 -8.82 14.96
CA THR A 137 51.18 -9.38 15.09
C THR A 137 51.02 -10.17 16.40
N PHE A 138 49.90 -9.99 17.11
CA PHE A 138 49.52 -10.85 18.23
C PHE A 138 48.70 -12.04 17.73
N ALA A 139 49.18 -13.27 17.96
CA ALA A 139 48.55 -14.50 17.48
C ALA A 139 48.18 -15.43 18.65
N ILE A 140 46.90 -15.83 18.72
CA ILE A 140 46.40 -16.84 19.68
C ILE A 140 46.38 -18.21 18.99
N GLN A 141 47.11 -19.20 19.52
CA GLN A 141 47.25 -20.54 18.90
C GLN A 141 46.11 -21.53 19.25
N ARG A 142 45.99 -22.56 18.40
CA ARG A 142 44.78 -23.31 17.98
C ARG A 142 44.04 -24.20 19.00
N THR A 143 44.29 -24.15 20.30
CA THR A 143 43.53 -25.01 21.22
C THR A 143 42.26 -24.37 21.77
N SER A 144 42.16 -23.03 21.81
CA SER A 144 40.94 -22.37 22.29
C SER A 144 40.23 -21.50 21.26
N ASN A 145 40.88 -20.98 20.20
CA ASN A 145 40.30 -19.99 19.25
C ASN A 145 39.52 -18.83 19.94
N GLN A 146 39.88 -18.53 21.18
CA GLN A 146 39.13 -17.63 22.05
C GLN A 146 40.02 -16.47 22.47
N LEU A 147 39.51 -15.25 22.27
CA LEU A 147 39.95 -14.09 23.02
C LEU A 147 38.95 -13.88 24.16
N VAL A 148 39.39 -14.12 25.38
CA VAL A 148 38.56 -14.07 26.60
C VAL A 148 38.84 -12.76 27.32
N PHE A 149 37.80 -11.96 27.52
CA PHE A 149 37.83 -10.77 28.37
C PHE A 149 37.16 -11.09 29.71
N GLY A 150 37.75 -10.65 30.82
CA GLY A 150 37.24 -10.91 32.17
C GLY A 150 37.78 -12.21 32.79
N THR A 151 37.55 -12.38 34.10
CA THR A 151 38.11 -13.50 34.89
C THR A 151 37.05 -14.36 35.61
N THR A 152 35.83 -13.85 35.81
CA THR A 152 34.73 -14.58 36.48
C THR A 152 33.56 -14.78 35.53
N ASN A 153 32.99 -13.67 35.04
CA ASN A 153 32.09 -13.66 33.89
C ASN A 153 32.92 -13.19 32.71
N THR A 154 32.95 -13.98 31.65
CA THR A 154 33.81 -13.71 30.52
C THR A 154 33.01 -13.30 29.29
N ILE A 155 33.51 -12.30 28.57
CA ILE A 155 33.10 -12.05 27.18
C ILE A 155 34.13 -12.76 26.34
N THR A 156 33.71 -13.82 25.65
CA THR A 156 34.61 -14.65 24.87
C THR A 156 34.33 -14.44 23.38
N LEU A 157 35.28 -13.84 22.67
CA LEU A 157 35.28 -13.85 21.21
C LEU A 157 35.80 -15.20 20.75
N ASN A 158 34.89 -16.15 20.56
CA ASN A 158 35.18 -17.49 20.07
C ASN A 158 35.03 -17.53 18.56
N MET A 159 36.07 -17.95 17.84
CA MET A 159 36.01 -18.18 16.40
C MET A 159 35.89 -19.68 16.13
N ALA A 160 34.74 -20.11 15.61
CA ALA A 160 34.59 -21.48 15.13
C ALA A 160 35.66 -21.78 14.07
N VAL A 161 36.22 -22.99 14.06
CA VAL A 161 37.29 -23.37 13.11
C VAL A 161 36.81 -23.12 11.68
N PRO A 162 37.39 -22.15 10.95
CA PRO A 162 36.93 -21.86 9.60
C PRO A 162 37.49 -22.91 8.63
N SER A 163 36.74 -23.26 7.59
CA SER A 163 37.16 -24.25 6.57
C SER A 163 38.32 -23.77 5.67
N ALA A 164 38.68 -22.49 5.78
CA ALA A 164 39.86 -21.89 5.17
C ALA A 164 40.19 -20.59 5.92
N SER A 165 41.36 -19.99 5.68
CA SER A 165 41.74 -18.71 6.30
C SER A 165 40.67 -17.64 6.04
N ARG A 166 40.31 -16.88 7.08
CA ARG A 166 39.34 -15.78 7.01
C ARG A 166 39.96 -14.54 7.64
N VAL A 167 39.75 -13.40 7.00
CA VAL A 167 40.10 -12.09 7.53
C VAL A 167 38.79 -11.42 7.90
N TYR A 168 38.64 -11.03 9.17
CA TYR A 168 37.56 -10.19 9.65
C TYR A 168 38.13 -8.79 9.87
N THR A 169 37.67 -7.82 9.09
CA THR A 169 38.15 -6.43 9.17
C THR A 169 37.08 -5.56 9.81
N ALA A 170 37.42 -4.84 10.88
CA ALA A 170 36.66 -3.69 11.34
C ALA A 170 37.23 -2.45 10.63
N PRO A 171 36.55 -1.88 9.64
CA PRO A 171 37.03 -0.69 8.94
C PRO A 171 37.04 0.52 9.88
N ASP A 172 37.91 1.50 9.60
CA ASP A 172 37.83 2.80 10.27
C ASP A 172 36.50 3.47 9.90
N VAL A 173 35.73 3.81 10.94
CA VAL A 173 34.41 4.44 10.83
C VAL A 173 34.49 5.98 10.95
N GLY A 174 35.68 6.54 11.16
CA GLY A 174 35.92 7.99 11.22
C GLY A 174 35.49 8.66 12.54
N GLY A 175 35.13 7.89 13.56
CA GLY A 175 34.68 8.33 14.88
C GLY A 175 34.34 7.15 15.79
N ASP A 176 33.73 7.43 16.96
CA ASP A 176 33.22 6.36 17.83
C ASP A 176 32.05 5.64 17.13
N ALA A 177 32.05 4.31 17.11
CA ALA A 177 30.98 3.50 16.53
C ALA A 177 30.75 2.20 17.29
N ASP A 178 29.52 1.70 17.16
CA ASP A 178 29.09 0.46 17.79
C ASP A 178 29.41 -0.77 16.93
N PHE A 179 29.72 -1.88 17.60
CA PHE A 179 29.80 -3.20 16.99
C PHE A 179 28.49 -3.96 17.22
N ILE A 180 27.77 -4.27 16.14
CA ILE A 180 26.45 -4.90 16.19
C ILE A 180 26.61 -6.40 16.45
N LEU A 181 26.04 -6.90 17.55
CA LEU A 181 25.97 -8.32 17.88
C LEU A 181 24.68 -8.94 17.30
N THR A 182 24.47 -10.25 17.38
CA THR A 182 23.28 -10.88 16.75
C THR A 182 22.08 -11.04 17.69
N ALA A 183 22.20 -10.66 18.97
CA ALA A 183 21.16 -10.83 19.98
C ALA A 183 20.81 -9.52 20.70
N GLY A 184 19.56 -9.40 21.15
CA GLY A 184 19.04 -8.21 21.86
C GLY A 184 18.54 -7.11 20.92
N ALA A 185 17.86 -6.10 21.50
CA ALA A 185 17.48 -4.90 20.77
C ALA A 185 18.72 -4.06 20.48
N GLN A 186 18.94 -3.70 19.22
CA GLN A 186 20.11 -2.93 18.79
C GLN A 186 19.68 -1.76 17.90
N GLU A 187 20.25 -0.59 18.16
CA GLU A 187 20.04 0.62 17.37
C GLU A 187 21.20 0.78 16.40
N ILE A 188 20.90 1.01 15.11
CA ILE A 188 21.90 1.14 14.05
C ILE A 188 21.86 2.57 13.51
N SER A 189 22.78 3.41 13.97
CA SER A 189 22.83 4.84 13.60
C SER A 189 23.54 5.11 12.26
N GLY A 190 23.19 6.22 11.60
CA GLY A 190 23.82 6.70 10.35
C GLY A 190 23.39 5.96 9.08
N ALA A 191 23.87 6.41 7.90
CA ALA A 191 23.55 5.77 6.62
C ALA A 191 24.09 4.33 6.57
N LYS A 192 23.32 3.39 5.99
CA LYS A 192 23.68 1.97 5.86
C LYS A 192 23.45 1.50 4.44
N THR A 193 24.40 0.72 3.92
CA THR A 193 24.33 0.10 2.61
C THR A 193 24.28 -1.41 2.77
N PHE A 194 23.13 -2.02 2.49
CA PHE A 194 23.00 -3.47 2.41
C PHE A 194 23.23 -3.91 0.98
N GLN A 195 24.24 -4.76 0.74
CA GLN A 195 24.60 -5.24 -0.60
C GLN A 195 23.76 -6.45 -1.06
N SER A 196 22.83 -6.93 -0.22
CA SER A 196 21.88 -7.98 -0.55
C SER A 196 20.71 -7.41 -1.37
N SER A 197 20.16 -8.20 -2.30
CA SER A 197 18.93 -7.86 -3.03
C SER A 197 17.66 -7.96 -2.17
N LYS A 198 17.79 -8.41 -0.91
CA LYS A 198 16.69 -8.64 0.02
C LYS A 198 17.06 -8.13 1.42
N LEU A 199 16.12 -7.40 2.04
CA LEU A 199 16.06 -7.17 3.48
C LEU A 199 15.03 -8.12 4.09
N LEU A 200 15.44 -8.91 5.07
CA LEU A 200 14.58 -9.85 5.78
C LEU A 200 14.20 -9.25 7.13
N LEU A 201 12.90 -9.10 7.36
CA LEU A 201 12.30 -8.65 8.60
C LEU A 201 11.60 -9.86 9.21
N GLN A 202 12.10 -10.35 10.34
CA GLN A 202 11.56 -11.54 10.97
C GLN A 202 10.80 -11.15 12.24
N GLU A 203 9.63 -11.75 12.44
CA GLU A 203 8.89 -11.62 13.70
C GLU A 203 9.69 -12.25 14.85
N ALA A 204 9.45 -11.79 16.08
CA ALA A 204 10.21 -12.23 17.26
C ALA A 204 10.15 -13.75 17.52
N SER A 205 9.15 -14.46 16.96
CA SER A 205 9.01 -15.92 17.06
C SER A 205 9.94 -16.70 16.15
N GLY A 206 10.60 -16.04 15.17
CA GLY A 206 11.57 -16.66 14.28
C GLY A 206 10.98 -17.58 13.20
N VAL A 207 9.65 -17.67 13.08
CA VAL A 207 8.99 -18.58 12.12
C VAL A 207 8.68 -17.88 10.80
N ASP A 208 8.11 -16.68 10.86
CA ASP A 208 7.68 -15.93 9.67
C ASP A 208 8.62 -14.77 9.35
N VAL A 209 8.96 -14.61 8.07
CA VAL A 209 9.87 -13.58 7.57
C VAL A 209 9.17 -12.74 6.51
N ALA A 210 8.95 -11.46 6.81
CA ALA A 210 8.62 -10.46 5.80
C ALA A 210 9.88 -10.10 5.01
N THR A 211 9.83 -10.24 3.69
CA THR A 211 10.97 -9.93 2.81
C THR A 211 10.68 -8.66 2.01
N ILE A 212 11.54 -7.65 2.15
CA ILE A 212 11.61 -6.52 1.21
C ILE A 212 12.65 -6.87 0.15
N ALA A 213 12.19 -7.25 -1.04
CA ALA A 213 13.06 -7.61 -2.16
C ALA A 213 13.00 -6.56 -3.27
N VAL A 214 14.14 -6.33 -3.92
CA VAL A 214 14.22 -5.52 -5.13
C VAL A 214 14.59 -6.44 -6.30
N ALA A 215 13.79 -6.43 -7.36
CA ALA A 215 14.09 -7.16 -8.59
C ALA A 215 15.35 -6.59 -9.28
N ALA A 216 15.91 -7.32 -10.25
CA ALA A 216 17.08 -6.84 -11.00
C ALA A 216 16.78 -5.47 -11.65
N LEU A 217 17.51 -4.43 -11.22
CA LEU A 217 17.31 -3.07 -11.70
C LEU A 217 18.19 -2.79 -12.92
N ALA A 218 17.60 -2.24 -13.98
CA ALA A 218 18.35 -1.77 -15.16
C ALA A 218 19.06 -0.41 -14.94
N ALA A 219 18.79 0.28 -13.82
CA ALA A 219 19.38 1.56 -13.43
C ALA A 219 19.14 1.81 -11.93
N SER A 220 19.90 2.70 -11.29
CA SER A 220 19.66 3.12 -9.89
C SER A 220 18.24 3.66 -9.71
N ARG A 221 17.54 3.17 -8.69
CA ARG A 221 16.18 3.62 -8.33
C ARG A 221 16.18 4.17 -6.91
N ILE A 222 15.43 5.25 -6.71
CA ILE A 222 15.18 5.84 -5.39
C ILE A 222 13.74 5.49 -5.01
N TYR A 223 13.57 4.72 -3.94
CA TYR A 223 12.28 4.45 -3.32
C TYR A 223 12.20 5.30 -2.04
N THR A 224 11.44 6.39 -2.10
CA THR A 224 11.28 7.28 -0.95
C THR A 224 10.05 6.87 -0.16
N VAL A 225 10.24 6.54 1.13
CA VAL A 225 9.15 6.54 2.12
C VAL A 225 9.12 7.94 2.72
N PRO A 226 8.18 8.81 2.33
CA PRO A 226 8.12 10.17 2.86
C PRO A 226 7.77 10.15 4.35
N ASP A 227 8.19 11.18 5.06
CA ASP A 227 7.68 11.41 6.42
C ASP A 227 6.17 11.61 6.34
N SER A 228 5.45 10.82 7.13
CA SER A 228 4.00 10.84 7.19
C SER A 228 3.47 11.79 8.26
N GLY A 229 4.35 12.40 9.06
CA GLY A 229 4.03 13.37 10.12
C GLY A 229 3.36 12.78 11.37
N ALA A 230 3.04 11.49 11.35
CA ALA A 230 2.45 10.71 12.44
C ALA A 230 2.68 9.20 12.18
N ALA A 231 2.16 8.31 13.04
CA ALA A 231 2.14 6.88 12.72
C ALA A 231 1.27 6.64 11.46
N ALA A 232 1.84 6.06 10.40
CA ALA A 232 1.14 5.78 9.15
C ALA A 232 1.28 4.33 8.69
N SER A 233 0.26 3.85 7.99
CA SER A 233 0.22 2.52 7.39
C SER A 233 0.83 2.55 5.99
N PHE A 234 1.65 1.54 5.68
CA PHE A 234 2.14 1.27 4.33
C PHE A 234 1.13 0.37 3.60
N VAL A 235 0.72 0.74 2.39
CA VAL A 235 -0.29 -0.02 1.64
C VAL A 235 0.37 -1.21 0.96
N MET A 236 -0.07 -2.41 1.31
CA MET A 236 0.35 -3.65 0.66
C MET A 236 -0.62 -4.01 -0.48
N THR A 237 -0.13 -4.68 -1.53
CA THR A 237 -0.88 -4.92 -2.76
C THR A 237 -1.90 -6.06 -2.69
N GLU A 238 -2.00 -6.77 -1.55
CA GLU A 238 -2.92 -7.90 -1.35
C GLU A 238 -3.74 -7.73 -0.05
N GLY A 239 -4.93 -8.33 -0.01
CA GLY A 239 -5.86 -8.28 1.13
C GLY A 239 -6.70 -6.99 1.22
N ASN A 240 -7.62 -6.95 2.18
CA ASN A 240 -8.42 -5.76 2.48
C ASN A 240 -7.52 -4.70 3.14
N GLN A 241 -7.29 -3.59 2.45
CA GLN A 241 -6.48 -2.48 2.96
C GLN A 241 -7.38 -1.31 3.36
N THR A 242 -7.18 -0.77 4.57
CA THR A 242 -7.82 0.49 5.00
C THR A 242 -6.84 1.64 4.77
N ILE A 243 -7.21 2.60 3.92
CA ILE A 243 -6.36 3.74 3.58
C ILE A 243 -7.00 5.02 4.13
N ASN A 244 -6.43 5.56 5.21
CA ASN A 244 -6.93 6.77 5.86
C ASN A 244 -6.43 8.06 5.20
N GLY A 245 -7.22 9.13 5.31
CA GLY A 245 -6.91 10.47 4.80
C GLY A 245 -7.16 10.65 3.30
N THR A 246 -6.96 11.87 2.79
CA THR A 246 -7.14 12.19 1.36
C THR A 246 -6.03 11.57 0.52
N LYS A 247 -6.40 10.76 -0.48
CA LYS A 247 -5.47 10.14 -1.42
C LYS A 247 -5.83 10.51 -2.86
N THR A 248 -4.81 10.67 -3.68
CA THR A 248 -4.95 10.83 -5.14
C THR A 248 -4.52 9.53 -5.79
N PHE A 249 -5.41 8.90 -6.55
CA PHE A 249 -5.11 7.69 -7.32
C PHE A 249 -5.21 8.01 -8.82
N THR A 250 -4.13 7.76 -9.56
CA THR A 250 -4.10 7.94 -11.02
C THR A 250 -4.41 6.60 -11.69
N GLY A 251 -5.60 6.48 -12.30
CA GLY A 251 -6.04 5.25 -12.97
C GLY A 251 -6.75 4.28 -12.03
N LEU A 252 -8.05 4.50 -11.81
CA LEU A 252 -8.90 3.65 -10.98
C LEU A 252 -9.57 2.57 -11.84
N SER A 253 -9.46 1.31 -11.43
CA SER A 253 -10.19 0.18 -12.03
C SER A 253 -10.67 -0.73 -10.90
N PHE A 254 -11.98 -0.74 -10.64
CA PHE A 254 -12.60 -1.54 -9.61
C PHE A 254 -13.71 -2.41 -10.20
N VAL A 255 -13.97 -3.58 -9.58
CA VAL A 255 -15.18 -4.35 -9.86
C VAL A 255 -16.39 -3.64 -9.27
N ASN A 256 -16.29 -3.22 -8.00
CA ASN A 256 -17.29 -2.44 -7.28
C ASN A 256 -16.62 -1.23 -6.62
N LEU A 257 -17.34 -0.11 -6.53
CA LEU A 257 -16.94 1.08 -5.77
C LEU A 257 -18.05 1.40 -4.75
N ASP A 258 -17.84 0.99 -3.50
CA ASP A 258 -18.78 1.26 -2.41
C ASP A 258 -18.41 2.58 -1.73
N LEU A 259 -19.30 3.58 -1.81
CA LEU A 259 -19.13 4.90 -1.19
C LEU A 259 -20.13 5.06 -0.04
N GLY A 260 -19.69 5.66 1.07
CA GLY A 260 -20.58 5.96 2.21
C GLY A 260 -20.97 4.75 3.07
N SER A 261 -20.25 3.62 2.97
CA SER A 261 -20.51 2.40 3.76
C SER A 261 -20.38 2.59 5.28
N SER A 262 -19.86 3.74 5.73
CA SER A 262 -19.81 4.15 7.14
C SER A 262 -21.15 4.65 7.69
N GLY A 263 -22.23 4.66 6.88
CA GLY A 263 -23.55 5.13 7.29
C GLY A 263 -23.74 6.66 7.23
N VAL A 264 -22.80 7.38 6.62
CA VAL A 264 -22.94 8.80 6.25
C VAL A 264 -23.01 8.85 4.73
N ALA A 265 -24.02 9.53 4.17
CA ALA A 265 -24.26 9.57 2.74
C ALA A 265 -22.97 9.85 1.94
N GLY A 266 -22.53 8.86 1.16
CA GLY A 266 -21.40 9.00 0.25
C GLY A 266 -21.80 9.80 -1.00
N SER A 267 -20.89 10.62 -1.51
CA SER A 267 -21.04 11.29 -2.81
C SER A 267 -19.95 10.82 -3.78
N LEU A 268 -20.32 10.59 -5.04
CA LEU A 268 -19.38 10.42 -6.15
C LEU A 268 -19.34 11.70 -6.99
N ASP A 269 -18.22 12.41 -6.93
CA ASP A 269 -17.94 13.57 -7.77
C ASP A 269 -17.12 13.16 -9.00
N ILE A 270 -17.62 13.45 -10.20
CA ILE A 270 -16.96 13.20 -11.48
C ILE A 270 -16.70 14.55 -12.17
N PHE A 271 -15.44 14.94 -12.22
CA PHE A 271 -15.01 16.20 -12.83
C PHE A 271 -14.71 16.02 -14.33
N PRO A 272 -15.05 17.01 -15.18
CA PRO A 272 -14.59 17.02 -16.56
C PRO A 272 -13.06 17.21 -16.63
N THR A 273 -12.46 16.79 -17.74
CA THR A 273 -10.99 16.87 -17.96
C THR A 273 -10.45 18.30 -17.93
N THR A 274 -11.29 19.30 -18.20
CA THR A 274 -11.00 20.72 -17.94
C THR A 274 -11.45 21.07 -16.53
N ALA A 275 -10.54 20.93 -15.57
CA ALA A 275 -10.75 20.98 -14.11
C ALA A 275 -11.32 22.30 -13.52
N VAL A 276 -11.88 23.21 -14.32
CA VAL A 276 -12.22 24.56 -13.86
C VAL A 276 -13.73 24.85 -13.86
N LYS A 277 -14.58 24.06 -14.52
CA LYS A 277 -16.04 24.34 -14.57
C LYS A 277 -16.90 23.08 -14.58
N GLY A 278 -17.70 22.90 -13.53
CA GLY A 278 -18.73 21.87 -13.42
C GLY A 278 -18.25 20.50 -12.91
N LYS A 279 -19.18 19.71 -12.37
CA LYS A 279 -18.99 18.30 -12.01
C LYS A 279 -20.33 17.58 -12.19
N LEU A 280 -20.28 16.28 -12.48
CA LEU A 280 -21.42 15.39 -12.26
C LEU A 280 -21.29 14.82 -10.84
N ASN A 281 -22.31 15.03 -10.01
CA ASN A 281 -22.32 14.56 -8.63
C ASN A 281 -23.47 13.56 -8.44
N PHE A 282 -23.16 12.34 -7.97
CA PHE A 282 -24.15 11.39 -7.48
C PHE A 282 -24.17 11.45 -5.96
N VAL A 283 -25.30 11.89 -5.40
CA VAL A 283 -25.51 12.02 -3.95
C VAL A 283 -26.63 11.08 -3.55
N ALA A 284 -26.35 10.18 -2.61
CA ALA A 284 -27.41 9.43 -1.94
C ALA A 284 -28.11 10.35 -0.94
N ALA A 285 -29.45 10.41 -0.99
CA ALA A 285 -30.24 10.97 0.10
C ALA A 285 -30.49 9.88 1.15
N ASP A 286 -30.66 10.27 2.41
CA ASP A 286 -31.03 9.33 3.46
C ASP A 286 -32.40 8.70 3.15
N SER A 287 -32.41 7.40 2.91
CA SER A 287 -33.65 6.65 2.70
C SER A 287 -34.37 6.45 4.04
N ALA A 288 -35.69 6.66 4.07
CA ALA A 288 -36.50 6.43 5.28
C ALA A 288 -36.61 4.94 5.69
N GLY A 289 -36.21 4.01 4.82
CA GLY A 289 -36.15 2.58 5.08
C GLY A 289 -34.95 1.93 4.39
N ASP A 290 -34.68 0.67 4.72
CA ASP A 290 -33.61 -0.14 4.13
C ASP A 290 -33.98 -0.53 2.69
N THR A 291 -33.75 0.40 1.77
CA THR A 291 -34.17 0.30 0.37
C THR A 291 -33.04 0.73 -0.56
N ILE A 292 -32.99 0.13 -1.75
CA ILE A 292 -31.94 0.37 -2.75
C ILE A 292 -32.54 1.12 -3.94
N THR A 293 -31.93 2.23 -4.32
CA THR A 293 -32.20 2.88 -5.62
C THR A 293 -31.19 2.38 -6.65
N THR A 294 -31.65 1.59 -7.61
CA THR A 294 -30.79 1.03 -8.67
C THR A 294 -30.97 1.81 -9.97
N ILE A 295 -29.88 2.42 -10.47
CA ILE A 295 -29.80 2.91 -11.86
C ILE A 295 -29.10 1.82 -12.67
N THR A 296 -29.81 1.21 -13.62
CA THR A 296 -29.27 0.15 -14.48
C THR A 296 -29.48 0.48 -15.95
N ASN A 297 -28.53 0.10 -16.81
CA ASN A 297 -28.73 0.06 -18.25
C ASN A 297 -29.03 -1.38 -18.68
N ALA A 298 -29.92 -1.54 -19.65
CA ALA A 298 -30.02 -2.82 -20.36
C ALA A 298 -28.74 -3.10 -21.16
N SER A 299 -28.48 -4.37 -21.48
CA SER A 299 -27.37 -4.76 -22.36
C SER A 299 -27.43 -3.99 -23.68
N GLN A 300 -26.30 -3.46 -24.14
CA GLN A 300 -26.19 -2.65 -25.35
C GLN A 300 -25.28 -3.35 -26.38
N ALA A 301 -25.74 -3.47 -27.62
CA ALA A 301 -24.97 -4.04 -28.72
C ALA A 301 -23.92 -3.07 -29.32
N GLY A 302 -23.79 -1.86 -28.77
CA GLY A 302 -22.85 -0.84 -29.24
C GLY A 302 -22.81 0.38 -28.30
N ALA A 303 -21.81 1.24 -28.48
CA ALA A 303 -21.64 2.44 -27.65
C ALA A 303 -22.81 3.42 -27.82
N ARG A 304 -23.37 3.91 -26.70
CA ARG A 304 -24.45 4.89 -26.65
C ARG A 304 -24.07 6.06 -25.75
N THR A 305 -24.48 7.27 -26.13
CA THR A 305 -24.32 8.48 -25.31
C THR A 305 -25.69 8.95 -24.84
N TYR A 306 -25.88 9.04 -23.53
CA TYR A 306 -27.05 9.65 -22.92
C TYR A 306 -26.69 11.09 -22.55
N THR A 307 -27.33 12.05 -23.22
CA THR A 307 -27.10 13.47 -22.94
C THR A 307 -28.21 13.97 -22.04
N ILE A 308 -27.84 14.61 -20.94
CA ILE A 308 -28.73 15.46 -20.15
C ILE A 308 -28.52 16.87 -20.69
N PRO A 309 -29.47 17.43 -21.47
CA PRO A 309 -29.34 18.80 -21.94
C PRO A 309 -29.36 19.76 -20.75
N ASP A 310 -28.75 20.93 -20.92
CA ASP A 310 -28.92 22.01 -19.95
C ASP A 310 -30.40 22.39 -19.88
N ALA A 311 -30.96 22.30 -18.67
CA ALA A 311 -32.35 22.68 -18.41
C ALA A 311 -32.50 24.19 -18.15
N GLY A 312 -31.40 24.94 -18.03
CA GLY A 312 -31.38 26.38 -17.73
C GLY A 312 -31.70 26.73 -16.26
N ALA A 313 -32.14 25.75 -15.46
CA ALA A 313 -32.42 25.82 -14.02
C ALA A 313 -32.48 24.40 -13.41
N SER A 314 -32.66 24.28 -12.09
CA SER A 314 -32.96 22.98 -11.46
C SER A 314 -34.21 22.36 -12.08
N ALA A 315 -34.10 21.15 -12.59
CA ALA A 315 -35.19 20.45 -13.27
C ALA A 315 -35.29 19.00 -12.80
N SER A 316 -36.52 18.50 -12.74
CA SER A 316 -36.79 17.09 -12.47
C SER A 316 -36.78 16.29 -13.77
N PHE A 317 -36.28 15.05 -13.70
CA PHE A 317 -36.48 14.07 -14.77
C PHE A 317 -37.89 13.50 -14.71
N VAL A 318 -38.47 13.20 -15.88
CA VAL A 318 -39.76 12.53 -15.99
C VAL A 318 -39.55 11.03 -15.80
N MET A 319 -40.28 10.43 -14.86
CA MET A 319 -40.36 8.95 -14.74
C MET A 319 -41.67 8.49 -15.40
N THR A 320 -41.90 7.22 -15.70
CA THR A 320 -43.08 6.81 -16.53
C THR A 320 -44.09 5.92 -15.80
N ALA A 321 -44.03 5.85 -14.46
CA ALA A 321 -45.03 5.19 -13.63
C ALA A 321 -45.70 6.18 -12.66
N GLY A 322 -47.00 6.02 -12.42
CA GLY A 322 -47.87 7.00 -11.72
C GLY A 322 -48.38 8.13 -12.63
N ALA A 323 -49.29 8.98 -12.15
CA ALA A 323 -49.71 10.19 -12.87
C ALA A 323 -48.52 11.17 -12.97
N GLN A 324 -48.19 11.61 -14.18
CA GLN A 324 -47.01 12.44 -14.48
C GLN A 324 -47.45 13.77 -15.10
N SER A 325 -46.95 14.89 -14.58
CA SER A 325 -47.09 16.22 -15.19
C SER A 325 -45.74 16.69 -15.74
N ILE A 326 -45.67 16.96 -17.05
CA ILE A 326 -44.45 17.39 -17.74
C ILE A 326 -44.67 18.79 -18.36
N ALA A 327 -43.94 19.82 -17.91
CA ALA A 327 -44.14 21.23 -18.31
C ALA A 327 -43.06 21.76 -19.31
N GLY A 328 -43.33 22.92 -19.95
CA GLY A 328 -42.54 23.53 -21.05
C GLY A 328 -43.08 23.22 -22.47
N ILE A 329 -42.63 23.91 -23.54
CA ILE A 329 -43.00 23.54 -24.93
C ILE A 329 -42.47 22.13 -25.19
N LYS A 330 -43.40 21.19 -25.36
CA LYS A 330 -43.12 19.86 -25.86
C LYS A 330 -43.62 19.82 -27.29
N THR A 331 -42.71 19.63 -28.23
CA THR A 331 -43.10 19.18 -29.56
C THR A 331 -43.48 17.72 -29.42
N PHE A 332 -44.71 17.47 -28.98
CA PHE A 332 -45.40 16.26 -29.36
C PHE A 332 -45.70 16.45 -30.84
N THR A 333 -45.08 15.64 -31.68
CA THR A 333 -45.42 15.64 -33.11
C THR A 333 -46.81 15.04 -33.38
N GLY A 334 -47.56 14.68 -32.31
CA GLY A 334 -48.92 14.14 -32.33
C GLY A 334 -49.91 14.91 -31.43
N GLN A 335 -51.19 14.55 -31.55
CA GLN A 335 -52.33 15.26 -30.96
C GLN A 335 -52.45 15.04 -29.44
N LEU A 336 -52.65 16.14 -28.70
CA LEU A 336 -53.06 16.14 -27.30
C LEU A 336 -54.61 15.97 -27.26
N ILE A 337 -55.12 14.87 -26.73
CA ILE A 337 -56.58 14.57 -26.70
C ILE A 337 -57.08 14.64 -25.25
N GLY A 338 -58.21 15.33 -25.04
CA GLY A 338 -58.92 15.45 -23.76
C GLY A 338 -59.30 14.09 -23.17
N LYS A 339 -59.86 14.07 -21.96
CA LYS A 339 -60.44 12.84 -21.40
C LYS A 339 -61.66 12.48 -22.23
N GLY A 340 -61.44 11.78 -23.33
CA GLY A 340 -62.42 10.89 -23.91
C GLY A 340 -62.19 9.51 -23.31
N THR A 341 -62.98 8.57 -23.76
CA THR A 341 -62.75 7.15 -23.49
C THR A 341 -61.81 6.54 -24.53
N ALA A 342 -61.01 5.55 -24.11
CA ALA A 342 -60.20 4.72 -25.02
C ALA A 342 -60.96 3.48 -25.53
N THR A 343 -62.21 3.28 -25.11
CA THR A 343 -63.06 2.10 -25.34
C THR A 343 -64.39 2.49 -26.00
N ASN A 344 -65.10 1.53 -26.62
CA ASN A 344 -66.44 1.74 -27.20
C ASN A 344 -67.53 1.70 -26.13
N ASP A 345 -67.37 2.51 -25.08
CA ASP A 345 -68.30 2.65 -23.97
C ASP A 345 -68.89 4.05 -23.91
N SER A 346 -69.90 4.22 -23.05
CA SER A 346 -70.51 5.52 -22.79
C SER A 346 -69.52 6.39 -22.01
N PRO A 347 -69.02 7.51 -22.58
CA PRO A 347 -68.07 8.36 -21.89
C PRO A 347 -68.71 8.96 -20.63
N ALA A 348 -67.92 9.21 -19.59
CA ALA A 348 -68.44 9.84 -18.39
C ALA A 348 -68.96 11.26 -18.70
N ALA A 349 -69.86 11.77 -17.86
CA ALA A 349 -70.37 13.13 -18.03
C ALA A 349 -69.21 14.15 -18.04
N GLY A 350 -69.16 15.01 -19.05
CA GLY A 350 -68.10 15.98 -19.26
C GLY A 350 -66.97 15.54 -20.21
N ASP A 351 -66.89 14.26 -20.57
CA ASP A 351 -65.84 13.72 -21.44
C ASP A 351 -66.21 13.81 -22.93
N ILE A 352 -65.21 13.94 -23.81
CA ILE A 352 -65.45 13.99 -25.26
C ILE A 352 -66.13 12.67 -25.68
N GLY A 353 -67.24 12.79 -26.41
CA GLY A 353 -68.10 11.68 -26.83
C GLY A 353 -69.29 11.41 -25.91
N GLU A 354 -69.48 12.16 -24.80
CA GLU A 354 -70.68 12.09 -23.95
C GLU A 354 -71.95 12.20 -24.83
N VAL A 355 -72.87 11.25 -24.69
CA VAL A 355 -74.16 11.22 -25.41
C VAL A 355 -75.30 11.39 -24.41
N ILE A 356 -76.17 12.36 -24.67
CA ILE A 356 -77.42 12.56 -23.91
C ILE A 356 -78.58 12.39 -24.90
N GLU A 357 -79.50 11.46 -24.60
CA GLU A 357 -80.68 11.23 -25.43
C GLU A 357 -81.96 11.17 -24.59
N SER A 358 -83.07 11.54 -25.23
CA SER A 358 -84.40 11.35 -24.65
C SER A 358 -85.39 10.99 -25.75
N TYR A 359 -86.20 9.95 -25.50
CA TYR A 359 -87.20 9.43 -26.42
C TYR A 359 -88.59 9.52 -25.80
N GLN A 360 -89.55 9.97 -26.58
CA GLN A 360 -90.95 9.99 -26.21
C GLN A 360 -91.75 9.08 -27.15
N ALA A 361 -92.47 8.13 -26.56
CA ALA A 361 -93.44 7.29 -27.26
C ALA A 361 -94.67 8.11 -27.69
N ARG A 362 -95.49 7.57 -28.59
CA ARG A 362 -96.58 8.31 -29.24
C ARG A 362 -97.52 9.00 -28.26
N ILE A 363 -97.64 10.32 -28.37
CA ILE A 363 -98.62 11.14 -27.64
C ILE A 363 -99.44 11.99 -28.61
N ASN A 364 -100.63 12.40 -28.16
CA ASN A 364 -101.47 13.31 -28.92
C ASN A 364 -100.81 14.71 -28.98
N LEU A 365 -100.99 15.38 -30.11
CA LEU A 365 -100.58 16.76 -30.28
C LEU A 365 -101.41 17.71 -29.42
N PRO A 366 -100.85 18.87 -29.04
CA PRO A 366 -101.61 19.97 -28.45
C PRO A 366 -102.75 20.43 -29.37
N ALA A 367 -103.55 21.39 -28.88
CA ALA A 367 -104.61 22.00 -29.68
C ALA A 367 -104.09 22.51 -31.04
N THR A 368 -104.97 22.56 -32.04
CA THR A 368 -104.59 22.97 -33.40
C THR A 368 -103.83 24.31 -33.40
N GLY A 369 -102.67 24.34 -34.05
CA GLY A 369 -101.82 25.53 -34.18
C GLY A 369 -100.94 25.86 -32.98
N VAL A 370 -100.97 25.07 -31.90
CA VAL A 370 -100.19 25.26 -30.66
C VAL A 370 -98.92 24.40 -30.67
N PHE A 371 -97.79 24.95 -30.23
CA PHE A 371 -96.56 24.20 -30.01
C PHE A 371 -96.62 23.41 -28.70
N GLY A 372 -96.08 22.19 -28.71
CA GLY A 372 -95.85 21.38 -27.53
C GLY A 372 -94.39 20.94 -27.42
N ASP A 373 -94.04 20.40 -26.26
CA ASP A 373 -92.76 19.75 -25.99
C ASP A 373 -92.93 18.24 -26.01
N LEU A 374 -92.37 17.57 -27.02
CA LEU A 374 -92.48 16.11 -27.15
C LEU A 374 -91.54 15.44 -26.15
N THR A 375 -90.32 15.94 -26.05
CA THR A 375 -89.31 15.52 -25.07
C THR A 375 -88.28 16.61 -24.87
N SER A 376 -87.37 16.43 -23.91
CA SER A 376 -86.26 17.35 -23.68
C SER A 376 -84.98 16.63 -23.22
N ILE A 377 -83.83 17.28 -23.43
CA ILE A 377 -82.53 16.91 -22.89
C ILE A 377 -81.87 18.13 -22.23
N ALA A 378 -81.19 17.93 -21.10
CA ALA A 378 -80.43 18.96 -20.41
C ALA A 378 -78.93 18.75 -20.68
N LEU A 379 -78.28 19.74 -21.30
CA LEU A 379 -76.88 19.68 -21.68
C LEU A 379 -76.07 20.61 -20.80
N THR A 380 -74.91 20.18 -20.33
CA THR A 380 -73.97 21.01 -19.57
C THR A 380 -73.10 21.87 -20.51
N ALA A 381 -72.31 22.79 -19.95
CA ALA A 381 -71.39 23.61 -20.75
C ALA A 381 -70.43 22.75 -21.58
N GLY A 382 -70.21 23.13 -22.84
CA GLY A 382 -69.40 22.38 -23.80
C GLY A 382 -69.84 22.59 -25.25
N ASN A 383 -69.09 22.00 -26.18
CA ASN A 383 -69.51 21.95 -27.58
C ASN A 383 -70.26 20.65 -27.83
N TRP A 384 -71.48 20.78 -28.32
CA TRP A 384 -72.38 19.66 -28.58
C TRP A 384 -72.84 19.69 -30.03
N VAL A 385 -73.09 18.53 -30.60
CA VAL A 385 -73.89 18.37 -31.82
C VAL A 385 -75.26 17.86 -31.39
N ILE A 386 -76.34 18.55 -31.78
CA ILE A 386 -77.72 18.16 -31.43
C ILE A 386 -78.48 17.79 -32.69
N ASP A 387 -79.15 16.64 -32.67
CA ASP A 387 -80.03 16.14 -33.73
C ASP A 387 -81.38 15.66 -33.18
N MET A 388 -82.38 15.58 -34.05
CA MET A 388 -83.65 14.97 -33.70
C MET A 388 -84.19 14.11 -34.84
N VAL A 389 -84.99 13.11 -34.45
CA VAL A 389 -85.82 12.32 -35.35
C VAL A 389 -87.21 12.21 -34.73
N ALA A 390 -88.24 12.57 -35.47
CA ALA A 390 -89.62 12.48 -35.02
C ALA A 390 -90.52 11.99 -36.14
N ASP A 391 -91.62 11.33 -35.80
CA ASP A 391 -92.61 10.86 -36.75
C ASP A 391 -94.01 11.35 -36.40
N CYS A 392 -94.86 11.49 -37.41
CA CYS A 392 -96.26 11.86 -37.25
C CYS A 392 -97.19 10.70 -37.63
N ASN A 393 -98.32 10.61 -36.94
CA ASN A 393 -99.44 9.74 -37.28
C ASN A 393 -100.71 10.60 -37.34
N CYS A 394 -101.34 10.67 -38.51
CA CYS A 394 -102.45 11.59 -38.78
C CYS A 394 -103.80 10.82 -38.83
N PRO A 395 -104.56 10.73 -37.72
CA PRO A 395 -105.89 10.14 -37.71
C PRO A 395 -106.97 11.08 -38.27
N ALA A 396 -106.62 12.33 -38.58
CA ALA A 396 -107.44 13.33 -39.25
C ALA A 396 -106.62 14.04 -40.34
N THR A 397 -107.28 14.84 -41.18
CA THR A 397 -106.56 15.69 -42.14
C THR A 397 -105.75 16.75 -41.40
N VAL A 398 -104.45 16.82 -41.68
CA VAL A 398 -103.52 17.81 -41.11
C VAL A 398 -103.03 18.72 -42.23
N THR A 399 -103.10 20.03 -42.06
CA THR A 399 -102.71 21.02 -43.08
C THR A 399 -101.31 21.60 -42.89
N GLU A 400 -100.77 21.48 -41.67
CA GLU A 400 -99.44 21.94 -41.29
C GLU A 400 -98.92 21.01 -40.20
N PHE A 401 -97.66 20.60 -40.30
CA PHE A 401 -96.97 19.83 -39.27
C PHE A 401 -95.55 20.37 -39.15
N ASP A 402 -95.15 20.75 -37.94
CA ASP A 402 -93.84 21.32 -37.66
C ASP A 402 -93.13 20.50 -36.59
N PHE A 403 -91.83 20.27 -36.78
CA PHE A 403 -90.93 19.77 -35.75
C PHE A 403 -89.74 20.70 -35.60
N GLY A 404 -89.33 20.95 -34.36
CA GLY A 404 -88.22 21.86 -34.10
C GLY A 404 -87.40 21.48 -32.88
N ILE A 405 -86.27 22.14 -32.73
CA ILE A 405 -85.42 22.08 -31.54
C ILE A 405 -85.34 23.50 -31.00
N SER A 406 -85.84 23.71 -29.78
CA SER A 406 -85.83 25.03 -29.13
C SER A 406 -85.34 24.92 -27.69
N THR A 407 -84.85 26.02 -27.13
CA THR A 407 -84.46 26.14 -25.72
C THR A 407 -85.59 26.62 -24.81
N THR A 408 -86.73 27.00 -25.38
CA THR A 408 -87.87 27.54 -24.62
C THR A 408 -88.94 26.46 -24.50
N ALA A 409 -89.54 26.25 -23.31
CA ALA A 409 -90.58 25.24 -23.08
C ALA A 409 -91.99 25.75 -23.46
N GLY A 410 -92.95 24.84 -23.65
CA GLY A 410 -94.37 25.14 -23.85
C GLY A 410 -94.75 25.58 -25.27
N ASP A 411 -95.88 26.30 -25.37
CA ASP A 411 -96.38 26.88 -26.63
C ASP A 411 -95.54 28.11 -27.04
N ASP A 412 -94.33 27.85 -27.53
CA ASP A 412 -93.36 28.88 -27.86
C ASP A 412 -92.58 28.50 -29.13
N SER A 413 -92.44 29.47 -30.04
CA SER A 413 -91.72 29.31 -31.32
C SER A 413 -90.34 29.98 -31.33
N THR A 414 -89.87 30.50 -30.20
CA THR A 414 -88.60 31.21 -30.06
C THR A 414 -87.44 30.31 -30.44
N GLY A 415 -86.54 30.81 -31.27
CA GLY A 415 -85.35 30.09 -31.72
C GLY A 415 -85.60 29.03 -32.80
N LEU A 416 -86.84 28.85 -33.26
CA LEU A 416 -87.17 27.96 -34.37
C LEU A 416 -86.91 28.65 -35.71
N LEU A 417 -85.94 28.15 -36.46
CA LEU A 417 -85.52 28.70 -37.76
C LEU A 417 -85.72 27.65 -38.85
N ILE A 418 -86.57 27.95 -39.84
CA ILE A 418 -86.85 27.04 -40.95
C ILE A 418 -85.55 26.74 -41.71
N GLY A 419 -85.24 25.45 -41.88
CA GLY A 419 -84.04 24.99 -42.59
C GLY A 419 -82.81 24.83 -41.69
N ASP A 420 -82.93 25.14 -40.40
CA ASP A 420 -81.94 24.90 -39.37
C ASP A 420 -82.58 24.10 -38.23
N SER A 421 -83.06 24.79 -37.18
CA SER A 421 -83.70 24.18 -36.01
C SER A 421 -85.19 23.86 -36.17
N LEU A 422 -85.80 24.05 -37.35
CA LEU A 422 -87.19 23.77 -37.64
C LEU A 422 -87.38 23.13 -39.02
N VAL A 423 -88.13 22.02 -39.05
CA VAL A 423 -88.63 21.38 -40.26
C VAL A 423 -90.15 21.54 -40.34
N SER A 424 -90.61 22.23 -41.38
CA SER A 424 -92.02 22.57 -41.64
C SER A 424 -92.43 22.08 -43.03
N PRO A 425 -92.71 20.78 -43.19
CA PRO A 425 -93.27 20.24 -44.43
C PRO A 425 -94.68 20.80 -44.63
N ARG A 426 -94.79 21.94 -45.31
CA ARG A 426 -96.07 22.59 -45.65
C ARG A 426 -96.86 21.77 -46.67
N ARG A 427 -97.39 20.62 -46.23
CA ARG A 427 -98.15 19.64 -47.01
C ARG A 427 -99.42 19.27 -46.26
N THR A 428 -100.50 19.08 -47.00
CA THR A 428 -101.73 18.48 -46.45
C THR A 428 -101.55 16.96 -46.35
N TYR A 429 -101.69 16.42 -45.15
CA TYR A 429 -101.67 14.99 -44.86
C TYR A 429 -103.10 14.45 -44.83
N ALA A 430 -103.35 13.42 -45.63
CA ALA A 430 -104.60 12.68 -45.57
C ALA A 430 -104.66 11.79 -44.32
N VAL A 431 -105.87 11.35 -43.96
CA VAL A 431 -106.08 10.39 -42.87
C VAL A 431 -105.29 9.12 -43.13
N GLY A 432 -104.51 8.67 -42.15
CA GLY A 432 -103.69 7.46 -42.22
C GLY A 432 -102.25 7.68 -42.68
N ASN A 433 -101.86 8.91 -43.06
CA ASN A 433 -100.47 9.22 -43.42
C ASN A 433 -99.52 9.11 -42.22
N ARG A 434 -98.30 8.63 -42.50
CA ARG A 434 -97.20 8.52 -41.54
C ARG A 434 -95.89 8.88 -42.21
N ASP A 435 -95.32 10.00 -41.78
CA ASP A 435 -94.06 10.50 -42.29
C ASP A 435 -93.09 10.70 -41.12
N ALA A 436 -91.79 10.48 -41.37
CA ALA A 436 -90.72 10.72 -40.42
C ALA A 436 -89.87 11.91 -40.88
N TYR A 437 -89.47 12.73 -39.92
CA TYR A 437 -88.68 13.93 -40.12
C TYR A 437 -87.47 13.91 -39.22
N ALA A 438 -86.39 14.54 -39.69
CA ALA A 438 -85.18 14.72 -38.92
C ALA A 438 -84.67 16.14 -39.10
N ILE A 439 -84.08 16.70 -38.05
CA ILE A 439 -83.20 17.86 -38.16
C ILE A 439 -81.77 17.32 -38.08
N PRO A 440 -80.92 17.56 -39.09
CA PRO A 440 -79.55 17.11 -39.07
C PRO A 440 -78.77 17.75 -37.91
N GLY A 441 -77.75 17.06 -37.43
CA GLY A 441 -76.92 17.52 -36.32
C GLY A 441 -76.32 18.90 -36.57
N PHE A 442 -76.59 19.86 -35.68
CA PHE A 442 -75.95 21.19 -35.71
C PHE A 442 -75.13 21.43 -34.43
N GLU A 443 -74.04 22.19 -34.57
CA GLU A 443 -73.15 22.50 -33.45
C GLU A 443 -73.76 23.61 -32.57
N VAL A 444 -73.84 23.34 -31.27
CA VAL A 444 -74.13 24.35 -30.26
C VAL A 444 -72.95 24.48 -29.30
N LYS A 445 -72.69 25.72 -28.88
CA LYS A 445 -71.63 26.05 -27.92
C LYS A 445 -72.28 26.60 -26.67
N LEU A 446 -72.30 25.80 -25.62
CA LEU A 446 -73.01 26.11 -24.39
C LEU A 446 -72.04 26.64 -23.35
N ALA A 447 -72.31 27.83 -22.82
CA ALA A 447 -71.56 28.41 -21.71
C ALA A 447 -72.06 27.93 -20.33
N GLY A 448 -73.26 27.34 -20.28
CA GLY A 448 -73.90 26.84 -19.06
C GLY A 448 -74.96 25.79 -19.39
N SER A 449 -75.56 25.21 -18.35
CA SER A 449 -76.57 24.16 -18.55
C SER A 449 -77.77 24.70 -19.30
N THR A 450 -78.11 24.07 -20.43
CA THR A 450 -79.20 24.49 -21.32
C THR A 450 -80.07 23.29 -21.65
N THR A 451 -81.39 23.44 -21.46
CA THR A 451 -82.36 22.41 -21.87
C THR A 451 -82.80 22.68 -23.30
N TYR A 452 -82.74 21.65 -24.13
CA TYR A 452 -83.30 21.64 -25.46
C TYR A 452 -84.56 20.78 -25.49
N PHE A 453 -85.59 21.29 -26.15
CA PHE A 453 -86.91 20.69 -26.29
C PHE A 453 -87.14 20.31 -27.75
N LEU A 454 -87.63 19.09 -27.96
CA LEU A 454 -88.16 18.66 -29.26
C LEU A 454 -89.57 19.23 -29.39
N LYS A 455 -89.71 20.29 -30.17
CA LYS A 455 -90.95 21.00 -30.45
C LYS A 455 -91.77 20.28 -31.51
N TYR A 456 -93.08 20.29 -31.34
CA TYR A 456 -94.01 19.76 -32.32
C TYR A 456 -95.30 20.59 -32.35
N ARG A 457 -95.82 20.87 -33.55
CA ARG A 457 -97.07 21.63 -33.79
C ARG A 457 -97.78 21.06 -35.01
N ALA A 458 -99.12 21.06 -34.98
CA ALA A 458 -99.89 20.74 -36.17
C ALA A 458 -101.19 21.55 -36.26
N ALA A 459 -101.65 21.79 -37.48
CA ALA A 459 -102.97 22.35 -37.75
C ALA A 459 -103.90 21.25 -38.29
N TYR A 460 -105.00 20.95 -37.60
CA TYR A 460 -105.86 19.81 -37.91
C TYR A 460 -107.34 20.09 -37.63
N GLY A 461 -108.23 19.35 -38.30
CA GLY A 461 -109.67 19.64 -38.29
C GLY A 461 -110.48 19.13 -37.10
N SER A 462 -110.21 17.90 -36.61
CA SER A 462 -111.08 17.27 -35.60
C SER A 462 -110.31 16.43 -34.56
N THR A 463 -109.63 15.37 -34.99
CA THR A 463 -108.86 14.50 -34.09
C THR A 463 -107.40 14.93 -34.08
N ALA A 464 -106.83 15.12 -32.88
CA ALA A 464 -105.42 15.47 -32.73
C ALA A 464 -104.53 14.38 -33.36
N PRO A 465 -103.57 14.75 -34.21
CA PRO A 465 -102.54 13.83 -34.65
C PRO A 465 -101.65 13.40 -33.48
N GLN A 466 -100.86 12.36 -33.71
CA GLN A 466 -99.95 11.82 -32.72
C GLN A 466 -98.52 11.93 -33.21
N SER A 467 -97.57 12.07 -32.29
CA SER A 467 -96.14 12.04 -32.63
C SER A 467 -95.33 11.29 -31.60
N SER A 468 -94.27 10.63 -32.06
CA SER A 468 -93.15 10.12 -31.26
C SER A 468 -91.85 10.69 -31.81
N GLY A 469 -90.80 10.72 -30.99
CA GLY A 469 -89.52 11.25 -31.42
C GLY A 469 -88.42 11.12 -30.38
N ARG A 470 -87.19 11.32 -30.84
CA ARG A 470 -85.97 11.32 -30.04
C ARG A 470 -85.20 12.61 -30.29
N LEU A 471 -84.66 13.16 -29.22
CA LEU A 471 -83.67 14.24 -29.23
C LEU A 471 -82.34 13.67 -28.72
N THR A 472 -81.25 13.89 -29.45
CA THR A 472 -79.92 13.37 -29.13
C THR A 472 -78.89 14.50 -29.18
N ALA A 473 -77.94 14.49 -28.26
CA ALA A 473 -76.78 15.38 -28.28
C ALA A 473 -75.48 14.61 -28.00
N THR A 474 -74.40 14.96 -28.71
CA THR A 474 -73.05 14.38 -28.49
C THR A 474 -72.01 15.48 -28.24
N ARG A 475 -71.21 15.36 -27.18
CA ARG A 475 -70.14 16.30 -26.84
C ARG A 475 -68.93 16.08 -27.75
N ILE A 476 -68.46 17.12 -28.44
CA ILE A 476 -67.36 17.04 -29.40
C ILE A 476 -66.09 17.77 -28.97
N ARG A 477 -66.19 18.64 -27.95
CA ARG A 477 -65.04 19.35 -27.36
C ARG A 477 -65.36 19.85 -25.96
#